data_AF-A0A920JXT2-F1
#
_entry.id   AF-A0A920JXT2-F1
#
_cell.length_a   1.000
_cell.length_b   1.000
_cell.length_c   1.000
_cell.angle_alpha   90.00
_cell.angle_beta   90.00
_cell.angle_gamma   90.00
#
_symmetry.space_group_name_H-M   'P 1'
#
loop_
_entity.id
_entity.type
_entity.pdbx_description
1 polymer ?
#
loop_
_entity_poly.entity_id
_entity_poly.type
_entity_poly.pdbx_seq_one_letter_code
_entity_poly.pdbx_strand_id
1 'polypeptide(L)' 'MATQLEGITRNCGRHAGGVVISPSKITDFTPIYCDESGSSAMTQFDKNDVEDVGLVKFDF' A
#
# COMPACT_ATOMS: atom_id res chain seq x y z
N MET A 1 -9.96 12.54 25.82
CA MET A 1 -8.76 11.82 25.31
C MET A 1 -9.06 11.10 24.00
N ALA A 2 -10.12 10.28 23.88
CA ALA A 2 -10.41 9.54 22.64
C ALA A 2 -10.49 10.41 21.37
N THR A 3 -11.15 11.57 21.45
CA THR A 3 -11.28 12.53 20.34
C THR A 3 -9.93 13.07 19.83
N GLN A 4 -8.86 13.00 20.63
CA GLN A 4 -7.53 13.47 20.21
C GLN A 4 -6.79 12.45 19.33
N LEU A 5 -7.20 11.18 19.35
CA LEU A 5 -6.58 10.10 18.59
C LEU A 5 -7.45 9.58 17.44
N GLU A 6 -8.68 10.07 17.33
CA GLU A 6 -9.60 9.72 16.25
C GLU A 6 -9.02 10.15 14.89
N GLY A 7 -9.01 9.24 13.92
CA GLY A 7 -8.50 9.49 12.56
C GLY A 7 -6.99 9.30 12.37
N ILE A 8 -6.21 9.03 13.41
CA ILE A 8 -4.77 8.76 13.28
C ILE A 8 -4.55 7.34 12.76
N THR A 9 -3.73 7.20 11.72
CA THR A 9 -3.30 5.89 11.20
C THR A 9 -2.47 5.14 12.25
N ARG A 10 -2.95 3.97 12.67
CA ARG A 10 -2.29 3.15 13.71
C ARG A 10 -1.31 2.12 13.13
N ASN A 11 -1.68 1.46 12.03
CA ASN A 11 -0.92 0.36 11.45
C ASN A 11 -1.23 0.14 9.97
N CYS A 12 -0.37 -0.60 9.27
CA CYS A 12 -0.64 -1.08 7.91
C CYS A 12 -1.77 -2.11 7.91
N GLY A 13 -2.57 -2.12 6.84
CA GLY A 13 -3.63 -3.10 6.63
C GLY A 13 -3.08 -4.52 6.45
N ARG A 14 -3.83 -5.53 6.90
CA ARG A 14 -3.42 -6.95 6.80
C ARG A 14 -3.75 -7.59 5.45
N HIS A 15 -4.73 -7.05 4.74
CA HIS A 15 -5.17 -7.53 3.43
C HIS A 15 -4.92 -6.45 2.39
N ALA A 16 -4.35 -6.83 1.26
CA ALA A 16 -4.19 -5.92 0.13
C ALA A 16 -5.57 -5.46 -0.36
N GLY A 17 -5.71 -4.17 -0.67
CA GLY A 17 -6.94 -3.62 -1.26
C GLY A 17 -7.13 -3.99 -2.73
N GLY A 18 -6.09 -4.53 -3.38
CA GLY A 18 -6.09 -4.88 -4.79
C GLY A 18 -4.72 -5.38 -5.26
N VAL A 19 -4.60 -5.58 -6.57
CA VAL A 19 -3.35 -5.93 -7.25
C VAL A 19 -2.91 -4.75 -8.13
N VAL A 20 -1.64 -4.38 -8.05
CA VAL A 20 -1.00 -3.36 -8.89
C VAL A 20 -0.08 -4.00 -9.93
N ILE A 21 0.03 -3.38 -11.11
CA ILE A 21 0.90 -3.85 -12.20
C ILE A 21 1.77 -2.69 -12.68
N SER A 22 3.09 -2.89 -12.66
CA SER A 22 4.10 -1.94 -13.14
C SER A 22 4.79 -2.44 -14.42
N PRO A 23 5.24 -1.54 -15.32
CA PRO A 23 5.95 -1.91 -16.55
C PRO A 23 7.41 -2.35 -16.31
N SER A 24 7.98 -2.03 -15.14
CA SER A 24 9.29 -2.49 -14.67
C SER A 24 9.19 -2.96 -13.21
N LYS A 25 10.29 -2.96 -12.45
CA LYS A 25 10.25 -3.39 -11.04
C LYS A 25 9.34 -2.45 -10.25
N ILE A 26 8.51 -2.97 -9.37
CA ILE A 26 7.58 -2.16 -8.57
C ILE A 26 8.30 -1.10 -7.72
N THR A 27 9.54 -1.39 -7.31
CA THR A 27 10.43 -0.48 -6.57
C THR A 27 10.87 0.75 -7.35
N ASP A 28 10.68 0.76 -8.67
CA ASP A 28 10.95 1.93 -9.50
C ASP A 28 9.84 3.01 -9.34
N PHE A 29 8.69 2.62 -8.79
CA PHE A 29 7.49 3.47 -8.63
C PHE A 29 7.13 3.73 -7.17
N THR A 30 7.30 2.74 -6.29
CA THR A 30 6.93 2.84 -4.86
C THR A 30 7.84 1.97 -4.00
N PRO A 31 8.19 2.42 -2.78
CA PRO A 31 8.71 1.54 -1.75
C PRO A 31 7.74 0.38 -1.45
N ILE A 32 8.30 -0.72 -0.93
CA ILE A 32 7.54 -1.92 -0.55
C ILE A 32 7.54 -2.08 0.96
N TYR A 33 6.37 -2.45 1.50
CA TYR A 33 6.21 -2.97 2.85
C TYR A 33 6.15 -4.49 2.79
N CYS A 34 6.83 -5.14 3.73
CA CYS A 34 6.68 -6.58 3.96
C CYS A 34 6.39 -6.84 5.44
N ASP A 35 5.67 -7.92 5.71
CA ASP A 35 5.57 -8.44 7.07
C ASP A 35 6.93 -8.92 7.62
N GLU A 36 7.00 -9.23 8.91
CA GLU A 36 8.23 -9.70 9.57
C GLU A 36 8.82 -10.97 8.93
N SER A 37 8.00 -11.77 8.25
CA SER A 37 8.44 -12.97 7.54
C SER A 37 8.94 -12.70 6.12
N GLY A 38 8.75 -11.47 5.62
CA GLY A 38 9.07 -11.09 4.24
C GLY A 38 8.08 -11.60 3.20
N SER A 39 6.99 -12.24 3.60
CA SER A 39 6.12 -13.02 2.70
C SER A 39 5.05 -12.16 2.01
N SER A 40 4.61 -11.10 2.67
CA SER A 40 3.50 -10.26 2.21
C SER A 40 4.00 -8.92 1.68
N ALA A 41 4.45 -8.87 0.43
CA ALA A 41 4.88 -7.64 -0.22
C ALA A 41 3.68 -6.78 -0.66
N MET A 42 3.61 -5.54 -0.18
CA MET A 42 2.59 -4.55 -0.53
C MET A 42 3.26 -3.23 -0.89
N THR A 43 2.61 -2.42 -1.74
CA THR A 43 3.03 -1.03 -1.95
C THR A 43 2.86 -0.23 -0.66
N GLN A 44 3.79 0.68 -0.37
CA GLN A 44 3.60 1.62 0.76
C GLN A 44 2.60 2.73 0.43
N PHE A 45 2.42 3.02 -0.85
CA PHE A 45 1.34 3.87 -1.34
C PHE A 45 -0.01 3.17 -1.25
N ASP A 46 -1.01 3.92 -0.80
CA ASP A 46 -2.39 3.44 -0.72
C ASP A 46 -3.05 3.42 -2.10
N LYS A 47 -4.34 3.07 -2.14
CA LYS A 47 -5.12 2.92 -3.37
C LYS A 47 -5.06 4.14 -4.30
N ASN A 48 -5.14 5.36 -3.76
CA ASN A 48 -5.18 6.55 -4.60
C ASN A 48 -3.77 6.93 -5.02
N ASP A 49 -2.82 6.84 -4.08
CA ASP A 49 -1.43 7.19 -4.31
C ASP A 49 -0.78 6.29 -5.40
N VAL A 50 -1.13 5.00 -5.47
CA VAL A 50 -0.61 4.10 -6.52
C VAL A 50 -1.13 4.46 -7.92
N GLU A 51 -2.37 4.93 -8.02
CA GLU A 51 -2.96 5.36 -9.29
C GLU A 51 -2.33 6.69 -9.75
N ASP A 52 -2.07 7.61 -8.81
CA ASP A 52 -1.45 8.92 -9.08
C ASP A 52 0.01 8.80 -9.57
N VAL A 53 0.75 7.79 -9.12
CA VAL A 53 2.10 7.49 -9.65
C VAL A 53 2.08 6.69 -10.96
N GLY A 54 0.89 6.51 -11.55
CA GLY A 54 0.71 5.96 -12.89
C GLY A 54 0.70 4.44 -12.96
N LEU A 55 0.44 3.74 -11.84
CA LEU A 55 0.30 2.29 -11.85
C LEU A 55 -1.14 1.88 -12.17
N VAL A 56 -1.28 0.84 -12.98
CA VAL A 56 -2.58 0.20 -13.22
C VAL A 56 -2.90 -0.71 -12.05
N LYS A 57 -4.15 -0.68 -11.60
CA LYS A 57 -4.56 -1.39 -10.40
C LYS A 57 -5.97 -1.94 -10.51
N PHE A 58 -6.18 -3.10 -9.88
CA PHE A 58 -7.44 -3.83 -9.83
C PHE A 58 -7.83 -4.05 -8.36
N ASP A 59 -8.99 -3.54 -7.95
CA ASP A 59 -9.53 -3.74 -6.59
C ASP A 59 -10.10 -5.16 -6.40
N PHE A 60 -10.13 -5.64 -5.15
CA PHE A 60 -10.88 -6.84 -4.75
C PHE A 60 -12.32 -6.53 -4.35
#